data_AF-A0A0A2J9S8-F1
#
_entry.id   AF-A0A0A2J9S8-F1
#
_cell.length_a   1.000
_cell.length_b   1.000
_cell.length_c   1.000
_cell.angle_alpha   90.00
_cell.angle_beta   90.00
_cell.angle_gamma   90.00
#
_symmetry.space_group_name_H-M   'P 1'
#
loop_
_entity.id
_entity.type
_entity.pdbx_description
1 polymer ?
#
loop_
_entity_poly.entity_id
_entity_poly.type
_entity_poly.pdbx_seq_one_letter_code
_entity_poly.pdbx_strand_id
1 'polypeptide(L)'
;MVSIQQSGLSEIYSRQGELSIENDFRALKVLSAECYDGTQAPIFEREILTHLRDGDQYQIGYDHVCHLLDDFEHSGPNGTHVCLVFELVGETLRSFGAWFVESRLLNSVTRRFTIQILLTLDFAHEHNVIHTERGNKDIFHAIFDDEGRIKDSLPMNRPELASEAFLPGLDQSVRDEFASFLHAMMKINPDDRISAEDILRHPWLDAL
;
A
#
# COMPACT_ATOMS: atom_id res chain seq x y z
N MET A 1 1.63 -13.44 29.00
CA MET A 1 1.00 -14.56 28.26
C MET A 1 0.84 -14.05 26.84
N VAL A 2 1.75 -14.47 25.95
CA VAL A 2 1.93 -13.90 24.61
C VAL A 2 1.20 -14.79 23.62
N SER A 3 0.31 -14.20 22.81
CA SER A 3 -0.32 -14.87 21.68
C SER A 3 0.38 -14.41 20.42
N ILE A 4 0.96 -15.36 19.69
CA ILE A 4 1.60 -15.16 18.40
C ILE A 4 0.53 -15.35 17.32
N GLN A 5 0.34 -14.37 16.45
CA GLN A 5 -0.37 -14.58 15.19
C GLN A 5 0.54 -14.11 14.04
N GLN A 6 0.84 -15.03 13.13
CA GLN A 6 1.62 -14.76 11.92
C GLN A 6 0.79 -13.92 10.94
N SER A 7 1.06 -12.62 10.89
CA SER A 7 1.03 -11.75 9.71
C SER A 7 1.19 -10.31 10.19
N GLY A 8 2.35 -9.71 9.92
CA GLY A 8 2.63 -8.31 10.27
C GLY A 8 2.92 -8.10 11.76
N LEU A 9 4.17 -8.29 12.17
CA LEU A 9 4.63 -7.87 13.49
C LEU A 9 4.73 -6.34 13.51
N SER A 10 3.68 -5.67 13.99
CA SER A 10 3.81 -4.37 14.64
C SER A 10 3.72 -4.61 16.14
N GLU A 11 4.86 -4.56 16.83
CA GLU A 11 4.89 -4.59 18.29
C GLU A 11 4.87 -3.14 18.81
N ILE A 12 4.06 -2.87 19.84
CA ILE A 12 3.94 -1.54 20.43
C ILE A 12 4.97 -1.40 21.54
N TYR A 13 5.82 -0.37 21.46
CA TYR A 13 6.83 -0.07 22.47
C TYR A 13 6.59 1.33 23.07
N SER A 14 7.03 1.51 24.30
CA SER A 14 7.00 2.79 25.02
C SER A 14 8.42 3.23 25.38
N ARG A 15 8.76 4.50 25.15
CA ARG A 15 10.02 5.11 25.59
C ARG A 15 9.76 5.95 26.84
N GLN A 16 10.41 5.66 27.96
CA GLN A 16 10.37 6.54 29.13
C GLN A 16 11.37 7.69 28.94
N GLY A 17 10.88 8.91 28.76
CA GLY A 17 11.67 10.13 28.88
C GLY A 17 11.64 10.66 30.32
N GLU A 18 12.78 11.13 30.83
CA GLU A 18 12.82 11.87 32.09
C GLU A 18 12.15 13.25 31.89
N LEU A 19 11.15 13.54 32.74
CA LEU A 19 10.45 14.83 32.92
C LEU A 19 9.30 15.22 31.96
N SER A 20 8.41 14.28 31.65
CA SER A 20 6.94 14.45 31.60
C SER A 20 6.33 13.09 31.21
N ILE A 21 5.43 12.52 32.02
CA ILE A 21 4.82 11.21 31.70
C ILE A 21 3.70 11.44 30.67
N GLU A 22 4.09 11.75 29.44
CA GLU A 22 3.27 11.48 28.28
C GLU A 22 3.83 10.18 27.70
N ASN A 23 3.08 9.08 27.87
CA ASN A 23 3.49 7.81 27.29
C ASN A 23 3.33 7.92 25.78
N ASP A 24 4.46 8.06 25.11
CA ASP A 24 4.48 8.16 23.66
C ASP A 24 4.62 6.77 23.05
N PHE A 25 3.56 6.32 22.37
CA PHE A 25 3.49 4.99 21.77
C PHE A 25 4.02 5.03 20.32
N ARG A 26 4.77 3.99 19.96
CA ARG A 26 5.32 3.81 18.61
C ARG A 26 5.08 2.41 18.10
N ALA A 27 5.01 2.27 16.78
CA ALA A 27 4.97 0.98 16.12
C ALA A 27 6.41 0.51 15.82
N LEU A 28 6.76 -0.70 16.23
CA LEU A 28 8.04 -1.34 15.92
C LEU A 28 7.82 -2.50 14.96
N LYS A 29 8.51 -2.48 13.83
CA LYS A 29 8.62 -3.61 12.92
C LYS A 29 9.98 -4.26 13.11
N VAL A 30 9.98 -5.53 13.50
CA VAL A 30 11.21 -6.33 13.66
C VAL A 30 11.38 -7.22 12.45
N LEU A 31 12.47 -7.02 11.69
CA LEU A 31 12.78 -7.83 10.52
C LEU A 31 13.45 -9.15 10.94
N SER A 32 13.29 -10.19 10.13
CA SER A 32 14.00 -11.46 10.33
C SER A 32 15.51 -11.20 10.27
N ALA A 33 16.30 -11.91 11.08
CA ALA A 33 17.75 -11.77 11.06
C ALA A 33 18.35 -12.09 9.68
N GLU A 34 17.69 -12.98 8.94
CA GLU A 34 18.06 -13.39 7.57
C GLU A 34 17.93 -12.26 6.54
N CYS A 35 17.20 -11.18 6.85
CA CYS A 35 16.98 -10.08 5.93
C CYS A 35 18.26 -9.27 5.63
N TYR A 36 19.20 -9.22 6.59
CA TYR A 36 20.43 -8.42 6.50
C TYR A 36 21.70 -9.21 6.88
N ASP A 37 21.62 -10.54 6.97
CA ASP A 37 22.78 -11.40 7.28
C ASP A 37 23.75 -11.58 6.09
N GLY A 38 23.41 -11.02 4.93
CA GLY A 38 24.20 -11.12 3.69
C GLY A 38 24.09 -12.46 2.96
N THR A 39 23.24 -13.37 3.41
CA THR A 39 23.07 -14.72 2.80
C THR A 39 21.96 -14.76 1.75
N GLN A 40 20.98 -13.86 1.83
CA GLN A 40 19.87 -13.75 0.88
C GLN A 40 20.00 -12.52 -0.02
N ALA A 41 19.10 -12.42 -1.01
CA ALA A 41 19.00 -11.22 -1.82
C ALA A 41 18.67 -10.01 -0.93
N PRO A 42 19.38 -8.88 -1.09
CA PRO A 42 19.15 -7.70 -0.26
C PRO A 42 17.73 -7.18 -0.44
N ILE A 43 17.05 -6.91 0.67
CA ILE A 43 15.66 -6.42 0.66
C ILE A 43 15.55 -4.90 0.57
N PHE A 44 16.64 -4.18 0.91
CA PHE A 44 16.77 -2.71 0.87
C PHE A 44 15.70 -1.91 1.62
N GLU A 45 14.89 -2.55 2.47
CA GLU A 45 13.74 -1.92 3.09
C GLU A 45 14.14 -0.73 3.97
N ARG A 46 15.21 -0.86 4.76
CA ARG A 46 15.72 0.22 5.63
C ARG A 46 16.23 1.38 4.79
N GLU A 47 16.98 1.08 3.74
CA GLU A 47 17.57 2.06 2.84
C GLU A 47 16.50 2.84 2.07
N ILE A 48 15.46 2.15 1.57
CA ILE A 48 14.32 2.78 0.88
C ILE A 48 13.55 3.69 1.84
N LEU A 49 13.22 3.21 3.04
CA LEU A 49 12.48 3.99 4.03
C LEU A 49 13.27 5.21 4.52
N THR A 50 14.58 5.07 4.68
CA THR A 50 15.49 6.19 4.98
C THR A 50 15.50 7.21 3.86
N HIS A 51 15.60 6.76 2.61
CA HIS A 51 15.59 7.63 1.43
C HIS A 51 14.29 8.42 1.28
N LEU A 52 13.13 7.78 1.51
CA LEU A 52 11.83 8.46 1.47
C LEU A 52 11.66 9.46 2.62
N ARG A 53 12.15 9.13 3.82
CA ARG A 53 12.16 10.04 4.98
C ARG A 53 12.99 11.28 4.71
N ASP A 54 14.14 11.13 4.07
CA ASP A 54 15.08 12.22 3.81
C ASP A 54 14.77 12.97 2.50
N GLY A 55 13.65 12.65 1.85
CA GLY A 55 13.16 13.28 0.61
C GLY A 55 12.63 14.71 0.77
N ASP A 56 12.05 15.25 -0.30
CA ASP A 56 11.52 16.62 -0.30
C ASP A 56 10.23 16.75 0.53
N GLN A 57 10.38 17.23 1.77
CA GLN A 57 9.26 17.49 2.69
C GLN A 57 8.27 18.57 2.22
N TYR A 58 8.58 19.34 1.18
CA TYR A 58 7.66 20.34 0.62
C TYR A 58 6.71 19.77 -0.43
N GLN A 59 6.95 18.55 -0.90
CA GLN A 59 6.06 17.87 -1.83
C GLN A 59 4.78 17.42 -1.11
N ILE A 60 3.63 17.65 -1.74
CA ILE A 60 2.30 17.37 -1.15
C ILE A 60 2.16 15.90 -0.73
N GLY A 61 2.77 14.97 -1.48
CA GLY A 61 2.72 13.54 -1.18
C GLY A 61 3.56 13.10 0.03
N TYR A 62 4.48 13.94 0.53
CA TYR A 62 5.37 13.60 1.64
C TYR A 62 4.59 13.24 2.91
N ASP A 63 3.60 14.05 3.29
CA ASP A 63 2.79 13.85 4.50
C ASP A 63 1.87 12.61 4.40
N HIS A 64 1.74 12.01 3.22
CA HIS A 64 0.97 10.80 2.98
C HIS A 64 1.82 9.52 2.98
N VAL A 65 3.13 9.63 3.21
CA VAL A 65 4.04 8.49 3.38
C VAL A 65 4.10 8.09 4.86
N CYS A 66 4.12 6.78 5.14
CA CYS A 66 4.45 6.28 6.47
C CYS A 66 5.97 6.40 6.69
N HIS A 67 6.38 7.47 7.38
CA HIS A 67 7.80 7.78 7.58
C HIS A 67 8.47 6.91 8.65
N LEU A 68 9.69 6.47 8.34
CA LEU A 68 10.58 5.87 9.33
C LEU A 68 11.01 6.96 10.32
N LEU A 69 10.75 6.75 11.60
CA LEU A 69 11.16 7.69 12.64
C LEU A 69 12.57 7.40 13.14
N ASP A 70 12.89 6.12 13.29
CA ASP A 70 14.16 5.64 13.84
C ASP A 70 14.39 4.20 13.39
N ASP A 71 15.65 3.76 13.41
CA ASP A 71 16.03 2.37 13.15
C ASP A 71 17.21 1.96 14.03
N PHE A 72 17.25 0.68 14.41
CA PHE A 72 18.34 0.13 15.21
C PHE A 72 18.49 -1.37 15.00
N GLU A 73 19.60 -1.92 15.46
CA GLU A 73 19.86 -3.36 15.46
C GLU A 73 19.68 -3.97 16.84
N HIS A 74 19.05 -5.14 16.91
CA HIS A 74 18.87 -5.91 18.12
C HIS A 74 19.42 -7.32 17.97
N SER A 75 20.44 -7.67 18.75
CA SER A 75 20.99 -9.02 18.79
C SER A 75 20.17 -9.92 19.72
N GLY A 76 19.63 -11.00 19.16
CA GLY A 76 18.88 -12.03 19.87
C GLY A 76 19.44 -13.43 19.65
N PRO A 77 18.80 -14.47 20.21
CA PRO A 77 19.23 -15.86 20.04
C PRO A 77 19.17 -16.36 18.59
N ASN A 78 18.40 -15.67 17.73
CA ASN A 78 18.22 -16.02 16.32
C ASN A 78 19.04 -15.14 15.36
N GLY A 79 20.02 -14.39 15.87
CA GLY A 79 20.85 -13.47 15.09
C GLY A 79 20.57 -12.00 15.38
N THR A 80 21.06 -11.13 14.51
CA THR A 80 20.86 -9.68 14.61
C THR A 80 19.69 -9.26 13.76
N HIS A 81 18.71 -8.61 14.38
CA HIS A 81 17.49 -8.14 13.76
C HIS A 81 17.56 -6.64 13.50
N VAL A 82 17.17 -6.19 12.31
CA VAL A 82 16.94 -4.77 12.02
C VAL A 82 15.53 -4.41 12.50
N CYS A 83 15.43 -3.39 13.32
CA CYS A 83 14.20 -2.89 13.92
C CYS A 83 13.90 -1.50 13.36
N LEU A 84 12.67 -1.31 12.86
CA LEU A 84 12.20 -0.08 12.23
C LEU A 84 11.07 0.54 13.07
N VAL A 85 11.18 1.82 13.39
CA VAL A 85 10.25 2.55 14.26
C VAL A 85 9.39 3.50 13.43
N PHE A 86 8.07 3.45 13.63
CA PHE A 86 7.08 4.29 12.96
C PHE A 86 6.12 4.95 13.95
N GLU A 87 5.38 5.95 13.47
CA GLU A 87 4.19 6.43 14.16
C GLU A 87 3.16 5.30 14.30
N LEU A 88 2.35 5.37 15.36
CA LEU A 88 1.24 4.44 15.52
C LEU A 88 0.14 4.81 14.53
N VAL A 89 0.10 4.11 13.41
CA VAL A 89 -0.99 4.21 12.42
C VAL A 89 -2.15 3.29 12.80
N GLY A 90 -3.37 3.70 12.42
CA GLY A 90 -4.59 2.97 12.72
C GLY A 90 -4.80 1.73 11.85
N GLU A 91 -6.07 1.38 11.67
CA GLU A 91 -6.50 0.20 10.92
C GLU A 91 -6.08 0.22 9.44
N THR A 92 -5.88 -0.96 8.86
CA THR A 92 -5.68 -1.12 7.41
C THR A 92 -6.96 -0.80 6.64
N LEU A 93 -6.87 -0.44 5.35
CA LEU A 93 -8.08 -0.27 4.51
C LEU A 93 -8.95 -1.53 4.44
N ARG A 94 -8.33 -2.72 4.53
CA ARG A 94 -9.03 -4.01 4.58
C ARG A 94 -9.90 -4.12 5.82
N SER A 95 -9.34 -3.83 7.00
CA SER A 95 -10.06 -3.91 8.26
C SER A 95 -11.02 -2.73 8.42
N PHE A 96 -10.69 -1.54 7.91
CA PHE A 96 -11.56 -0.37 7.88
C PHE A 96 -12.85 -0.61 7.09
N GLY A 97 -12.77 -1.29 5.95
CA GLY A 97 -13.95 -1.69 5.16
C GLY A 97 -14.94 -2.55 5.97
N ALA A 98 -14.44 -3.41 6.86
CA ALA A 98 -15.28 -4.33 7.65
C ALA A 98 -16.24 -3.62 8.62
N TRP A 99 -16.05 -2.33 8.90
CA TRP A 99 -16.92 -1.52 9.77
C TRP A 99 -18.21 -1.06 9.07
N PHE A 100 -18.30 -1.23 7.75
CA PHE A 100 -19.43 -0.79 6.94
C PHE A 100 -20.32 -1.96 6.54
N VAL A 101 -21.61 -1.70 6.34
CA VAL A 101 -22.57 -2.67 5.82
C VAL A 101 -22.07 -3.21 4.48
N GLU A 102 -22.05 -4.53 4.34
CA GLU A 102 -21.51 -5.24 3.15
C GLU A 102 -20.02 -4.93 2.85
N SER A 103 -19.28 -4.39 3.82
CA SER A 103 -17.87 -3.98 3.69
C SER A 103 -17.60 -2.93 2.60
N ARG A 104 -18.60 -2.08 2.29
CA ARG A 104 -18.49 -1.04 1.25
C ARG A 104 -18.23 0.33 1.84
N LEU A 105 -17.15 0.97 1.41
CA LEU A 105 -16.88 2.36 1.73
C LEU A 105 -17.78 3.29 0.93
N LEU A 106 -18.21 4.40 1.54
CA LEU A 106 -18.89 5.46 0.81
C LEU A 106 -17.96 5.99 -0.28
N ASN A 107 -18.52 6.31 -1.45
CA ASN A 107 -17.75 6.81 -2.60
C ASN A 107 -16.85 8.01 -2.24
N SER A 108 -17.35 8.95 -1.42
CA SER A 108 -16.58 10.11 -0.94
C SER A 108 -15.38 9.73 -0.06
N VAL A 109 -15.49 8.65 0.72
CA VAL A 109 -14.40 8.12 1.55
C VAL A 109 -13.38 7.40 0.67
N THR A 110 -13.86 6.58 -0.28
CA THR A 110 -13.00 5.90 -1.26
C THR A 110 -12.16 6.89 -2.05
N ARG A 111 -12.77 7.96 -2.60
CA ARG A 111 -12.05 9.02 -3.33
C ARG A 111 -10.92 9.62 -2.51
N ARG A 112 -11.16 9.96 -1.23
CA ARG A 112 -10.14 10.53 -0.34
C ARG A 112 -8.95 9.60 -0.14
N PHE A 113 -9.21 8.31 0.12
CA PHE A 113 -8.11 7.34 0.23
C PHE A 113 -7.38 7.16 -1.09
N THR A 114 -8.09 7.12 -2.21
CA THR A 114 -7.45 7.02 -3.53
C THR A 114 -6.57 8.22 -3.83
N ILE A 115 -7.01 9.44 -3.51
CA ILE A 115 -6.20 10.66 -3.65
C ILE A 115 -4.92 10.55 -2.80
N GLN A 116 -5.05 10.18 -1.52
CA GLN A 116 -3.90 10.03 -0.64
C GLN A 116 -2.90 9.00 -1.18
N ILE A 117 -3.38 7.82 -1.60
CA ILE A 117 -2.53 6.77 -2.19
C ILE A 117 -1.81 7.27 -3.44
N LEU A 118 -2.51 8.00 -4.32
CA LEU A 118 -1.93 8.54 -5.54
C LEU A 118 -0.86 9.59 -5.24
N LEU A 119 -1.08 10.46 -4.26
CA LEU A 119 -0.08 11.43 -3.80
C LEU A 119 1.15 10.73 -3.21
N THR A 120 0.96 9.68 -2.40
CA THR A 120 2.07 8.86 -1.87
C THR A 120 2.86 8.22 -3.00
N LEU A 121 2.19 7.65 -4.01
CA LEU A 121 2.83 7.00 -5.15
C LEU A 121 3.60 8.00 -6.01
N ASP A 122 3.01 9.16 -6.26
CA ASP A 122 3.64 10.25 -7.00
C ASP A 122 4.95 10.70 -6.33
N PHE A 123 4.90 11.00 -5.04
CA PHE A 123 6.08 11.30 -4.22
C PHE A 123 7.15 10.20 -4.31
N ALA A 124 6.76 8.94 -4.11
CA ALA A 124 7.70 7.82 -4.16
C ALA A 124 8.35 7.69 -5.55
N HIS A 125 7.57 7.84 -6.62
CA HIS A 125 8.07 7.74 -7.99
C HIS A 125 9.05 8.88 -8.34
N GLU A 126 8.80 10.12 -7.90
CA GLU A 126 9.77 11.22 -8.06
C GLU A 126 11.08 10.95 -7.32
N HIS A 127 11.02 10.20 -6.22
CA HIS A 127 12.19 9.74 -5.46
C HIS A 127 12.79 8.43 -5.99
N ASN A 128 12.38 7.96 -7.17
CA ASN A 128 12.83 6.71 -7.83
C ASN A 128 12.54 5.44 -7.02
N VAL A 129 11.49 5.45 -6.21
CA VAL A 129 11.01 4.30 -5.44
C VAL A 129 9.73 3.77 -6.05
N ILE A 130 9.70 2.49 -6.37
CA ILE A 130 8.50 1.81 -6.86
C ILE A 130 8.00 0.88 -5.76
N HIS A 131 6.76 1.10 -5.32
CA HIS A 131 6.11 0.20 -4.39
C HIS A 131 5.64 -1.06 -5.13
N THR A 132 6.39 -2.15 -5.02
CA THR A 132 6.00 -3.45 -5.59
C THR A 132 5.76 -4.48 -4.50
N GLU A 133 4.65 -5.19 -4.59
CA GLU A 133 4.48 -6.45 -3.88
C GLU A 133 5.13 -7.59 -4.68
N ARG A 134 5.85 -8.47 -3.99
CA ARG A 134 6.48 -9.62 -4.66
C ARG A 134 5.39 -10.62 -5.07
N GLY A 135 4.95 -10.53 -6.32
CA GLY A 135 4.02 -11.49 -6.92
C GLY A 135 4.61 -12.90 -7.01
N ASN A 136 3.76 -13.92 -6.91
CA ASN A 136 4.15 -15.31 -7.15
C ASN A 136 4.25 -15.56 -8.66
N LYS A 137 5.48 -15.65 -9.17
CA LYS A 137 5.76 -15.85 -10.60
C LYS A 137 5.25 -17.19 -11.11
N ASP A 138 5.24 -18.23 -10.29
CA ASP A 138 4.73 -19.55 -10.67
C ASP A 138 3.22 -19.50 -10.92
N ILE A 139 2.49 -18.78 -10.07
CA ILE A 139 1.06 -18.51 -10.26
C ILE A 139 0.83 -17.70 -11.54
N PHE A 140 1.66 -16.67 -11.79
CA PHE A 140 1.54 -15.88 -13.01
C PHE A 140 1.72 -16.74 -14.27
N HIS A 141 2.78 -17.54 -14.35
CA HIS A 141 3.04 -18.42 -15.48
C HIS A 141 2.01 -19.56 -15.60
N ALA A 142 1.40 -19.99 -14.50
CA ALA A 142 0.33 -20.99 -14.54
C ALA A 142 -0.98 -20.41 -15.12
N ILE A 143 -1.28 -19.14 -14.86
CA ILE A 143 -2.56 -18.50 -15.24
C ILE A 143 -2.48 -17.80 -16.59
N PHE A 144 -1.35 -17.17 -16.94
CA PHE A 144 -1.23 -16.33 -18.13
C PHE A 144 -0.36 -16.96 -19.22
N ASP A 145 -0.70 -16.72 -20.49
CA ASP A 145 0.12 -17.02 -21.67
C ASP A 145 1.17 -15.92 -21.94
N ASP A 146 2.02 -16.13 -22.95
CA ASP A 146 3.13 -15.22 -23.28
C ASP A 146 2.62 -13.87 -23.84
N GLU A 147 1.35 -13.81 -24.25
CA GLU A 147 0.65 -12.60 -24.66
C GLU A 147 -0.13 -11.92 -23.52
N GLY A 148 -0.01 -12.42 -22.28
CA GLY A 148 -0.67 -11.86 -21.09
C GLY A 148 -2.17 -12.16 -21.00
N ARG A 149 -2.68 -13.14 -21.75
CA ARG A 149 -4.08 -13.60 -21.66
C ARG A 149 -4.21 -14.76 -20.68
N ILE A 150 -5.39 -14.92 -20.10
CA ILE A 150 -5.67 -16.04 -19.19
C ILE A 150 -5.80 -17.34 -20.01
N LYS A 151 -4.96 -18.33 -19.70
CA LYS A 151 -4.99 -19.68 -20.27
C LYS A 151 -6.34 -20.33 -20.03
N ASP A 152 -6.84 -21.05 -21.03
CA ASP A 152 -8.10 -21.80 -20.99
C ASP A 152 -9.33 -20.97 -20.57
N SER A 153 -9.30 -19.66 -20.80
CA SER A 153 -10.45 -18.81 -20.52
C SER A 153 -11.62 -19.13 -21.46
N LEU A 154 -12.68 -19.71 -20.91
CA LEU A 154 -13.97 -19.78 -21.58
C LEU A 154 -14.49 -18.35 -21.83
N PRO A 155 -15.31 -18.11 -22.88
CA PRO A 155 -15.98 -16.84 -23.06
C PRO A 155 -16.82 -16.52 -21.83
N MET A 156 -16.30 -15.62 -21.00
CA MET A 156 -16.94 -15.19 -19.77
C MET A 156 -18.02 -14.18 -20.17
N ASN A 157 -19.29 -14.55 -20.03
CA ASN A 157 -20.40 -13.62 -20.11
C ASN A 157 -20.43 -12.79 -18.80
N ARG A 158 -19.40 -11.97 -18.60
CA ARG A 158 -19.24 -11.10 -17.43
C ARG A 158 -20.08 -9.84 -17.65
N PRO A 159 -20.82 -9.39 -16.63
CA PRO A 159 -21.42 -8.07 -16.66
C PRO A 159 -20.34 -7.00 -16.93
N GLU A 160 -20.73 -5.88 -17.52
CA GLU A 160 -19.82 -4.75 -17.69
C GLU A 160 -19.41 -4.18 -16.32
N LEU A 161 -18.20 -3.59 -16.24
CA LEU A 161 -17.65 -3.06 -15.00
C LEU A 161 -18.57 -1.99 -14.36
N ALA A 162 -19.22 -1.17 -15.20
CA ALA A 162 -20.17 -0.15 -14.77
C ALA A 162 -21.60 -0.67 -14.53
N SER A 163 -21.81 -1.99 -14.42
CA SER A 163 -23.12 -2.58 -14.13
C SER A 163 -23.44 -2.64 -12.63
N GLU A 164 -24.73 -2.69 -12.31
CA GLU A 164 -25.24 -2.93 -10.94
C GLU A 164 -24.69 -4.22 -10.32
N ALA A 165 -24.23 -5.19 -11.12
CA ALA A 165 -23.66 -6.43 -10.60
C ALA A 165 -22.34 -6.20 -9.87
N PHE A 166 -21.56 -5.20 -10.27
CA PHE A 166 -20.26 -4.86 -9.66
C PHE A 166 -20.33 -3.64 -8.74
N LEU A 167 -21.22 -2.70 -9.03
CA LEU A 167 -21.33 -1.43 -8.30
C LEU A 167 -22.78 -1.16 -7.87
N PRO A 168 -23.35 -1.98 -6.98
CA PRO A 168 -24.78 -1.92 -6.67
C PRO A 168 -25.13 -0.65 -5.88
N GLY A 169 -26.26 -0.03 -6.23
CA GLY A 169 -26.81 1.08 -5.45
C GLY A 169 -26.13 2.44 -5.67
N LEU A 170 -25.29 2.56 -6.69
CA LEU A 170 -24.79 3.85 -7.21
C LEU A 170 -25.62 4.29 -8.42
N ASP A 171 -25.61 5.57 -8.75
CA ASP A 171 -26.20 6.04 -10.02
C ASP A 171 -25.33 5.62 -11.21
N GLN A 172 -25.95 5.43 -12.39
CA GLN A 172 -25.23 4.99 -13.59
C GLN A 172 -24.07 5.93 -13.95
N SER A 173 -24.25 7.25 -13.86
CA SER A 173 -23.19 8.22 -14.14
C SER A 173 -21.97 8.04 -13.23
N VAL A 174 -22.19 7.78 -11.94
CA VAL A 174 -21.12 7.54 -10.96
C VAL A 174 -20.39 6.24 -11.26
N ARG A 175 -21.12 5.20 -11.69
CA ARG A 175 -20.51 3.93 -12.12
C ARG A 175 -19.66 4.09 -13.36
N ASP A 176 -20.15 4.82 -14.35
CA ASP A 176 -19.44 5.06 -15.61
C ASP A 176 -18.14 5.85 -15.36
N GLU A 177 -18.21 6.90 -14.53
CA GLU A 177 -17.04 7.67 -14.13
C GLU A 177 -16.01 6.82 -13.36
N PHE A 178 -16.46 5.99 -12.42
CA PHE A 178 -15.55 5.10 -11.68
C PHE A 178 -14.94 4.01 -12.58
N ALA A 179 -15.72 3.43 -13.49
CA ALA A 179 -15.22 2.46 -14.45
C ALA A 179 -14.20 3.11 -15.40
N SER A 180 -14.44 4.34 -15.86
CA SER A 180 -13.47 5.12 -16.65
C SER A 180 -12.15 5.30 -15.89
N PHE A 181 -12.22 5.65 -14.60
CA PHE A 181 -11.05 5.78 -13.74
C PHE A 181 -10.25 4.47 -13.67
N LEU A 182 -10.91 3.33 -13.42
CA LEU A 182 -10.26 2.02 -13.38
C LEU A 182 -9.65 1.63 -14.73
N HIS A 183 -10.32 1.96 -15.85
CA HIS A 183 -9.80 1.68 -17.18
C HIS A 183 -8.57 2.50 -17.55
N ALA A 184 -8.43 3.71 -17.00
CA ALA A 184 -7.22 4.52 -17.16
C ALA A 184 -6.05 3.92 -16.37
N MET A 185 -6.29 3.47 -15.13
CA MET A 185 -5.26 2.95 -14.23
C MET A 185 -4.84 1.51 -14.57
N MET A 186 -5.78 0.64 -14.92
CA MET A 186 -5.55 -0.82 -15.05
C MET A 186 -5.26 -1.25 -16.50
N LYS A 187 -4.39 -0.54 -17.22
CA LYS A 187 -3.91 -0.99 -18.53
C LYS A 187 -2.98 -2.19 -18.37
N ILE A 188 -3.17 -3.22 -19.20
CA ILE A 188 -2.29 -4.40 -19.20
C ILE A 188 -0.87 -3.97 -19.56
N ASN A 189 -0.73 -3.25 -20.68
CA ASN A 189 0.53 -2.64 -21.07
C ASN A 189 0.88 -1.49 -20.11
N PRO A 190 2.03 -1.54 -19.42
CA PRO A 190 2.45 -0.47 -18.51
C PRO A 190 2.69 0.85 -19.23
N ASP A 191 3.14 0.85 -20.48
CA ASP A 191 3.42 2.09 -21.24
C ASP A 191 2.15 2.89 -21.56
N ASP A 192 0.99 2.23 -21.53
CA ASP A 192 -0.31 2.86 -21.75
C ASP A 192 -0.94 3.37 -20.44
N ARG A 193 -0.34 3.07 -19.27
CA ARG A 193 -0.86 3.50 -17.98
C ARG A 193 -0.58 4.99 -17.79
N ILE A 194 -1.62 5.69 -17.36
CA ILE A 194 -1.51 7.06 -16.87
C ILE A 194 -0.63 7.10 -15.61
N SER A 195 0.16 8.17 -15.45
CA SER A 195 1.00 8.39 -14.27
C SER A 195 0.14 8.66 -13.02
N ALA A 196 0.74 8.52 -11.83
CA ALA A 196 0.07 8.85 -10.57
C ALA A 196 -0.31 10.34 -10.50
N GLU A 197 0.57 11.23 -10.99
CA GLU A 197 0.32 12.66 -11.14
C GLU A 197 -0.90 12.93 -12.04
N ASP A 198 -0.90 12.37 -13.25
CA ASP A 198 -1.92 12.69 -14.25
C ASP A 198 -3.31 12.16 -13.87
N ILE A 199 -3.37 10.98 -13.25
CA ILE A 199 -4.65 10.38 -12.84
C ILE A 199 -5.32 11.14 -11.70
N LEU A 200 -4.59 11.94 -10.90
CA LEU A 200 -5.18 12.84 -9.89
C LEU A 200 -6.18 13.83 -10.50
N ARG A 201 -6.05 14.14 -11.79
CA ARG A 201 -6.95 15.05 -12.54
C ARG A 201 -8.20 14.34 -13.09
N HIS A 202 -8.38 13.04 -12.85
CA HIS A 202 -9.51 12.30 -13.39
C HIS A 202 -10.83 12.73 -12.72
N PRO A 203 -11.93 12.97 -13.48
CA PRO A 203 -13.19 13.53 -12.95
C PRO A 203 -13.78 12.78 -11.77
N TRP A 204 -13.63 11.45 -11.75
CA TRP A 204 -14.12 10.64 -10.63
C TRP A 204 -13.47 11.01 -9.29
N LEU A 205 -12.22 11.48 -9.24
CA LEU A 205 -11.56 11.81 -7.98
C LEU A 205 -12.06 13.14 -7.40
N ASP A 206 -12.47 14.08 -8.24
CA ASP A 206 -12.91 15.42 -7.84
C ASP A 206 -11.88 16.13 -6.93
N ALA A 207 -10.58 15.96 -7.26
CA ALA A 207 -9.46 16.37 -6.43
C ALA A 207 -8.86 17.73 -6.82
N LEU A 208 -9.00 18.13 -8.09
CA LEU A 208 -8.35 19.28 -8.73
C LEU A 208 -9.29 19.94 -9.75
#